data_AF-A0A7L3AHM5-F1
#
_entry.id   AF-A0A7L3AHM5-F1
#
_cell.length_a   1.000
_cell.length_b   1.000
_cell.length_c   1.000
_cell.angle_alpha   90.00
_cell.angle_beta   90.00
_cell.angle_gamma   90.00
#
_symmetry.space_group_name_H-M   'P 1'
#
loop_
_entity.id
_entity.type
_entity.pdbx_description
1 polymer ?
#
loop_
_entity_poly.entity_id
_entity_poly.type
_entity_poly.pdbx_seq_one_letter_code
_entity_poly.pdbx_strand_id
1 'polypeptide(L)' 'DGNFSKTGKSKEAPSGVKVVGQSVFADFDGDGQSEHLLPVCEDATCQKSAIYLTKLGLDQVL' A
#
# COMPACT_ATOMS: atom_id res chain seq x y z
N ASP A 1 -7.36 21.35 8.18
CA ASP A 1 -6.86 21.15 6.81
C ASP A 1 -5.98 19.93 6.72
N GLY A 2 -6.56 18.81 6.28
CA GLY A 2 -5.89 17.52 6.11
C GLY A 2 -4.96 17.55 4.91
N ASN A 3 -3.79 18.16 5.09
CA ASN A 3 -2.73 18.15 4.09
C ASN A 3 -1.89 16.87 4.25
N PHE A 4 -2.22 15.84 3.47
CA PHE A 4 -1.47 14.57 3.43
C PHE A 4 -0.24 14.62 2.51
N SER A 5 0.25 15.82 2.17
CA SER A 5 1.46 15.99 1.36
C SER A 5 2.73 15.72 2.18
N LYS A 6 2.92 14.49 2.68
CA LYS A 6 4.26 14.03 3.02
C LYS A 6 4.93 13.63 1.72
N THR A 7 5.85 14.47 1.23
CA THR A 7 6.79 14.18 0.13
C THR A 7 7.85 13.16 0.57
N GLY A 8 7.43 12.10 1.28
CA GLY A 8 8.22 10.90 1.49
C GLY A 8 8.05 10.02 0.26
N LYS A 9 9.14 9.42 -0.21
CA LYS A 9 9.23 8.64 -1.45
C LYS A 9 7.90 7.95 -1.76
N SER A 10 7.26 8.34 -2.85
CA SER A 10 6.17 7.55 -3.43
C SER A 10 6.73 6.12 -3.49
N LYS A 11 6.19 5.21 -2.66
CA LYS A 11 6.57 3.81 -2.72
C LYS A 11 6.03 3.33 -4.06
N GLU A 12 6.90 3.43 -5.05
CA GLU A 12 6.62 3.01 -6.41
C GLU A 12 6.18 1.55 -6.33
N ALA A 13 5.10 1.21 -7.04
CA ALA A 13 4.66 -0.17 -7.08
C ALA A 13 5.84 -1.06 -7.50
N PRO A 14 6.11 -2.18 -6.81
CA PRO A 14 7.25 -3.01 -7.11
C PRO A 14 7.29 -3.43 -8.59
N SER A 15 8.50 -3.53 -9.12
CA SER A 15 8.72 -3.92 -10.52
C SER A 15 8.05 -5.26 -10.79
N GLY A 16 7.10 -5.29 -11.72
CA GLY A 16 6.34 -6.51 -12.06
C GLY A 16 4.82 -6.37 -11.87
N VAL A 17 4.37 -5.37 -11.13
CA VAL A 17 2.93 -5.07 -11.01
C VAL A 17 2.36 -4.64 -12.37
N LYS A 18 1.26 -5.27 -12.77
CA LYS A 18 0.50 -4.97 -14.00
C LYS A 18 -0.71 -4.10 -13.75
N VAL A 19 -1.35 -4.28 -12.59
CA VAL A 19 -2.57 -3.55 -12.22
C VAL A 19 -2.43 -3.08 -10.78
N VAL A 20 -2.75 -1.81 -10.54
CA VAL A 20 -2.84 -1.22 -9.20
C VAL A 20 -4.31 -0.95 -8.90
N GLY A 21 -4.79 -1.49 -7.78
CA GLY A 21 -6.14 -1.27 -7.29
C GLY A 21 -6.30 0.04 -6.53
N GLN A 22 -7.51 0.29 -6.03
CA GLN A 22 -7.78 1.45 -5.17
C GLN A 22 -7.12 1.26 -3.80
N SER A 23 -6.45 2.31 -3.33
CA SER A 23 -5.85 2.35 -2.00
C SER A 23 -6.91 2.48 -0.90
N VAL A 24 -6.66 1.86 0.24
CA VAL A 24 -7.46 2.01 1.47
C VAL A 24 -6.54 2.39 2.63
N PHE A 25 -7.03 3.24 3.52
CA PHE A 25 -6.38 3.52 4.80
C PHE A 25 -7.25 2.97 5.92
N ALA A 26 -6.72 2.00 6.68
CA ALA A 26 -7.44 1.33 7.76
C ALA A 26 -6.46 0.87 8.83
N ASP A 27 -6.92 0.85 10.08
CA ASP A 27 -6.21 0.18 11.19
C ASP A 27 -6.55 -1.32 11.13
N PHE A 28 -5.66 -2.11 10.53
CA PHE A 28 -5.90 -3.53 10.29
C PHE A 28 -5.36 -4.43 11.42
N ASP A 29 -4.37 -3.95 12.19
CA ASP A 29 -3.78 -4.67 13.31
C ASP A 29 -4.33 -4.26 14.69
N GLY A 30 -5.12 -3.19 14.76
CA GLY A 30 -5.82 -2.71 15.95
C GLY A 30 -4.94 -1.91 16.91
N ASP A 31 -3.80 -1.38 16.45
CA ASP A 31 -2.89 -0.60 17.30
C ASP A 31 -3.24 0.89 17.38
N GLY A 32 -4.31 1.32 16.69
CA GLY A 32 -4.77 2.70 16.64
C GLY A 32 -4.07 3.56 15.59
N GLN A 33 -3.16 2.99 14.80
CA GLN A 33 -2.55 3.65 13.64
C GLN A 33 -3.19 3.11 12.36
N SER A 34 -3.37 3.96 11.36
CA SER A 34 -3.87 3.51 10.06
C SER A 34 -2.73 3.10 9.16
N GLU A 35 -2.84 1.92 8.58
CA GLU A 35 -1.97 1.45 7.51
C GLU A 35 -2.53 1.84 6.14
N HIS A 36 -1.63 2.05 5.19
CA HIS A 36 -1.97 2.16 3.78
C HIS A 36 -1.94 0.76 3.15
N LEU A 37 -3.09 0.32 2.65
CA LEU A 37 -3.28 -0.93 1.92
C LEU A 37 -3.39 -0.63 0.42
N LEU A 38 -2.52 -1.25 -0.38
CA LEU A 38 -2.53 -1.12 -1.84
C LEU A 38 -2.63 -2.50 -2.50
N PRO A 39 -3.83 -2.90 -2.96
CA PRO A 39 -4.01 -4.11 -3.75
C PRO A 39 -3.31 -3.99 -5.10
N VAL A 40 -2.63 -5.05 -5.52
CA VAL A 40 -1.95 -5.12 -6.82
C VAL A 40 -2.17 -6.48 -7.48
N CYS A 41 -2.01 -6.51 -8.80
CA CYS A 41 -1.90 -7.74 -9.58
C CYS A 41 -0.55 -7.81 -10.29
N GLU A 42 0.11 -8.96 -10.22
CA GLU A 42 1.37 -9.26 -10.91
C GLU A 42 1.15 -9.78 -12.33
N ASP A 43 -0.09 -10.15 -12.67
CA ASP A 43 -0.52 -10.50 -14.01
C ASP A 43 -1.78 -9.72 -14.42
N ALA A 44 -2.09 -9.74 -15.72
CA ALA A 44 -3.22 -8.98 -16.28
C ALA A 44 -4.59 -9.58 -15.94
N THR A 45 -4.64 -10.85 -15.52
CA THR A 45 -5.88 -11.55 -15.16
C THR A 45 -6.12 -11.56 -13.64
N CYS A 46 -5.23 -10.93 -12.87
CA CYS A 46 -5.19 -10.92 -11.42
C CYS A 46 -5.20 -12.31 -10.76
N GLN A 47 -4.66 -13.34 -11.44
CA GLN A 47 -4.50 -14.67 -10.82
C GLN A 47 -3.39 -14.67 -9.77
N LYS A 48 -2.36 -13.85 -9.98
CA LYS A 48 -1.35 -13.51 -8.99
C LYS A 48 -1.61 -12.09 -8.49
N SER A 49 -2.05 -11.98 -7.24
CA SER A 49 -2.31 -10.71 -6.57
C SER A 49 -1.64 -10.65 -5.21
N ALA A 50 -1.35 -9.44 -4.77
CA ALA A 50 -0.78 -9.15 -3.48
C ALA A 50 -1.40 -7.86 -2.91
N ILE A 51 -1.29 -7.68 -1.60
CA ILE A 51 -1.67 -6.44 -0.93
C ILE A 51 -0.43 -5.89 -0.27
N TYR A 52 0.02 -4.71 -0.71
CA TYR A 52 1.12 -4.02 -0.05
C TYR A 52 0.59 -3.26 1.16
N LEU A 53 1.21 -3.52 2.30
CA LEU A 53 0.98 -2.80 3.53
C LEU A 53 2.08 -1.76 3.71
N THR A 54 1.71 -0.54 4.08
CA THR A 54 2.66 0.47 4.56
C THR A 54 2.13 1.09 5.83
N LYS A 55 2.83 0.82 6.94
CA LYS A 55 2.59 1.46 8.23
C LYS A 55 3.42 2.73 8.32
N LEU A 56 2.76 3.86 8.56
CA LEU A 56 3.44 5.15 8.72
C LEU A 56 4.16 5.18 10.07
N GLY A 57 5.41 4.71 10.10
CA GLY A 57 6.20 4.54 11.32
C GLY A 57 7.04 3.26 11.35
N LEU A 58 6.79 2.33 10.43
CA LEU A 58 7.55 1.09 10.27
C LEU A 58 8.08 1.02 8.82
N ASP A 59 9.31 1.49 8.61
CA ASP A 59 10.04 1.30 7.34
C ASP A 59 10.55 -0.14 7.24
N GLN A 60 9.66 -1.14 7.30
CA GLN A 60 10.03 -2.54 7.11
C GLN A 60 9.06 -3.25 6.16
N VAL A 61 9.64 -3.70 5.05
CA VAL A 61 9.06 -4.61 4.07
C VAL A 61 8.98 -5.99 4.73
N LEU A 62 7.75 -6.52 4.84
CA LEU A 62 7.48 -7.94 5.08
C LEU A 62 7.43 -8.67 3.74
#